data_AF-A0A453JZ80-F1
#
_entry.id   AF-A0A453JZ80-F1
#
_cell.length_a   1.000
_cell.length_b   1.000
_cell.length_c   1.000
_cell.angle_alpha   90.00
_cell.angle_beta   90.00
_cell.angle_gamma   90.00
#
_symmetry.space_group_name_H-M   'P 1'
#
loop_
_entity.id
_entity.type
_entity.pdbx_description
1 polymer ?
#
loop_
_entity_poly.entity_id
_entity_poly.type
_entity_poly.pdbx_seq_one_letter_code
_entity_poly.pdbx_strand_id
1 'polypeptide(L)' 'MRLGCRRTFFRKPDCLTSKLYGNPPHVDERHRHRYEVNPSFVPMLENAGLQFVGCDESGNRMEVPSKHPISSLS' A
#
# COMPACT_ATOMS: atom_id res chain seq x y z
N MET A 1 3.07 -17.45 7.42
CA MET A 1 2.62 -16.39 8.34
C MET A 1 3.66 -15.29 8.30
N ARG A 2 3.26 -14.04 8.01
CA ARG A 2 4.13 -12.87 8.07
C ARG A 2 4.02 -12.28 9.48
N LEU A 3 5.13 -12.30 10.21
CA LEU A 3 5.20 -11.93 11.61
C LEU A 3 6.43 -11.06 11.87
N GLY A 4 6.30 -10.10 12.78
CA GLY A 4 7.40 -9.26 13.25
C GLY A 4 7.53 -7.93 12.51
N CYS A 5 8.59 -7.20 12.81
CA CYS A 5 8.88 -5.92 12.18
C CYS A 5 9.30 -6.14 10.72
N ARG A 6 8.67 -5.44 9.78
CA ARG A 6 8.98 -5.50 8.34
C ARG A 6 8.91 -4.10 7.75
N ARG A 7 9.76 -3.88 6.75
CA ARG A 7 9.80 -2.64 6.00
C ARG A 7 8.71 -2.59 4.93
N THR A 8 8.02 -1.46 4.88
CA THR A 8 7.07 -1.11 3.84
C THR A 8 7.52 0.17 3.15
N PHE A 9 7.69 0.12 1.83
CA PHE A 9 8.13 1.24 1.00
C PHE A 9 6.92 1.99 0.45
N PHE A 10 6.96 3.32 0.48
CA PHE A 10 5.95 4.14 -0.17
C PHE A 10 6.25 4.27 -1.66
N ARG A 11 5.35 3.77 -2.52
CA ARG A 11 5.41 3.96 -3.98
C ARG A 11 4.99 5.36 -4.42
N LYS A 12 4.13 6.00 -3.62
CA LYS A 12 3.67 7.38 -3.83
C LYS A 12 4.03 8.21 -2.59
N PRO A 13 5.15 8.95 -2.60
CA PRO A 13 5.58 9.73 -1.43
C PRO A 13 4.60 10.85 -1.07
N ASP A 14 3.80 11.34 -2.02
CA ASP A 14 2.82 12.40 -1.76
C ASP A 14 1.45 11.87 -1.26
N CYS A 15 1.34 10.59 -0.91
CA CYS A 15 0.10 10.03 -0.37
C CYS A 15 -0.17 10.50 1.07
N LEU A 16 -1.45 10.50 1.47
CA LEU A 16 -1.88 10.90 2.82
C LEU A 16 -1.13 10.12 3.91
N THR A 17 -0.97 8.80 3.73
CA THR A 17 -0.28 7.96 4.71
C THR A 17 1.17 8.41 4.89
N SER A 18 1.93 8.61 3.80
CA SER A 18 3.32 9.06 3.89
C SER A 18 3.42 10.43 4.58
N LYS A 19 2.51 11.36 4.27
CA LYS A 19 2.42 12.68 4.94
C LYS A 19 2.20 12.56 6.45
N LEU A 20 1.31 11.67 6.89
CA LEU A 20 1.05 11.42 8.31
C LEU A 20 2.27 10.84 9.05
N TYR A 21 3.13 10.09 8.35
CA TYR A 21 4.39 9.58 8.88
C TYR A 21 5.57 10.56 8.76
N GLY A 22 5.37 11.77 8.22
CA GLY A 22 6.45 12.76 8.03
C GLY A 22 7.23 12.62 6.72
N ASN A 23 6.59 12.09 5.67
CA ASN A 23 7.15 11.84 4.34
C ASN A 23 8.43 10.96 4.29
N PRO A 24 8.53 9.87 5.07
CA PRO A 24 9.68 8.99 4.94
C PRO A 24 9.57 8.16 3.66
N PRO A 25 10.69 7.67 3.10
CA PRO A 25 10.68 6.78 1.94
C PRO A 25 10.10 5.38 2.27
N HIS A 26 10.14 4.99 3.55
CA HIS A 26 9.62 3.72 4.05
C HIS A 26 9.29 3.83 5.55
N VAL A 27 8.54 2.85 6.06
CA VAL A 27 8.27 2.66 7.49
C VAL A 27 8.51 1.20 7.88
N ASP A 28 8.99 0.99 9.11
CA ASP A 28 9.18 -0.33 9.68
C ASP A 28 8.06 -0.60 10.69
N GLU A 29 7.14 -1.52 10.36
CA GLU A 29 5.92 -1.77 11.13
C GLU A 29 5.76 -3.26 11.47
N ARG A 30 4.90 -3.58 12.47
CA ARG A 30 4.69 -4.97 12.91
C ARG A 30 3.59 -5.65 12.11
N HIS A 31 3.94 -6.73 11.42
CA HIS A 31 2.99 -7.60 10.71
C HIS A 31 2.62 -8.79 11.60
N ARG A 32 1.36 -9.24 11.51
CA ARG A 32 0.87 -10.47 12.14
C ARG A 32 -0.32 -11.02 11.36
N HIS A 33 -0.07 -11.45 10.13
CA HIS A 33 -1.11 -11.96 9.24
C HIS A 33 -0.65 -13.18 8.43
N ARG A 34 -1.59 -13.82 7.75
CA ARG A 34 -1.33 -15.02 6.93
C ARG A 34 -1.62 -14.83 5.45
N TYR A 35 -2.57 -13.97 5.11
CA TYR A 35 -3.05 -13.79 3.74
C TYR A 35 -2.53 -12.48 3.14
N GLU A 36 -2.29 -12.50 1.84
CA GLU A 36 -1.90 -11.34 1.05
C GLU A 36 -2.90 -11.16 -0.08
N VAL A 37 -2.97 -9.96 -0.64
CA VAL A 37 -3.70 -9.70 -1.89
C VAL A 37 -3.02 -10.48 -3.02
N ASN A 38 -3.80 -11.20 -3.83
CA ASN A 38 -3.27 -11.87 -5.01
C ASN A 38 -2.86 -10.82 -6.06
N PRO A 39 -1.58 -10.78 -6.50
CA PRO A 39 -1.09 -9.79 -7.47
C PRO A 39 -1.90 -9.73 -8.78
N SER A 40 -2.51 -10.83 -9.22
CA SER A 40 -3.32 -10.86 -10.45
C SER A 40 -4.58 -9.99 -10.39
N PHE A 41 -5.06 -9.66 -9.18
CA PHE A 41 -6.26 -8.83 -8.98
C PHE A 41 -5.94 -7.36 -8.72
N VAL A 42 -4.66 -7.00 -8.51
CA VAL A 42 -4.26 -5.62 -8.21
C VAL A 42 -4.70 -4.64 -9.30
N PRO A 43 -4.50 -4.91 -10.61
CA PRO A 43 -4.94 -3.98 -11.66
C PRO A 43 -6.46 -3.73 -11.64
N MET A 44 -7.25 -4.76 -11.34
CA MET A 44 -8.71 -4.63 -11.24
C MET A 44 -9.12 -3.71 -10.08
N LEU A 45 -8.47 -3.85 -8.93
CA LEU A 45 -8.73 -3.03 -7.75
C LEU A 45 -8.31 -1.57 -7.96
N GLU A 46 -7.16 -1.35 -8.59
CA GLU A 46 -6.67 -0.01 -8.91
C GLU A 46 -7.58 0.69 -9.93
N ASN A 47 -8.06 -0.02 -10.96
CA ASN A 47 -9.04 0.49 -11.91
C ASN A 47 -10.39 0.82 -11.26
N ALA A 48 -10.76 0.11 -10.18
CA ALA A 48 -11.96 0.41 -9.38
C ALA A 48 -11.75 1.57 -8.38
N GLY A 49 -10.57 2.20 -8.37
CA GLY A 49 -10.27 3.37 -7.54
C GLY A 49 -9.58 3.07 -6.20
N LEU A 50 -9.22 1.81 -5.92
CA LEU A 50 -8.43 1.42 -4.76
C LEU A 50 -6.96 1.36 -5.12
N GLN A 51 -6.18 2.38 -4.76
CA GLN A 51 -4.75 2.44 -5.03
C GLN A 51 -3.95 1.74 -3.93
N PHE A 52 -2.81 1.15 -4.27
CA PHE A 52 -1.85 0.67 -3.28
C PHE A 52 -0.63 1.59 -3.21
N VAL A 53 -0.47 2.27 -2.08
CA VAL A 53 0.58 3.28 -1.86
C VAL A 53 1.80 2.73 -1.14
N GLY A 54 1.66 1.57 -0.48
CA GLY A 54 2.75 0.86 0.20
C GLY A 54 2.98 -0.54 -0.37
N CYS A 55 4.23 -0.97 -0.46
CA CYS A 55 4.59 -2.35 -0.83
C CYS A 55 5.81 -2.87 -0.05
N ASP A 56 6.02 -4.18 -0.08
CA ASP A 56 7.26 -4.78 0.40
C ASP A 56 8.45 -4.54 -0.54
N GLU A 57 9.65 -4.98 -0.14
CA GLU A 57 10.89 -4.86 -0.90
C GLU A 57 10.82 -5.48 -2.30
N SER A 58 10.02 -6.54 -2.46
CA SER A 58 9.83 -7.21 -3.75
C SER A 58 8.83 -6.51 -4.65
N GLY A 59 8.05 -5.56 -4.14
CA GLY A 59 6.94 -4.91 -4.86
C GLY A 59 5.73 -5.83 -5.09
N ASN A 60 5.77 -7.07 -4.60
CA ASN A 60 4.75 -8.08 -4.87
C ASN A 60 3.63 -8.07 -3.83
N ARG A 61 3.91 -7.62 -2.60
CA ARG A 61 2.91 -7.51 -1.54
C ARG A 61 2.43 -6.08 -1.45
N MET A 62 1.12 -5.91 -1.57
CA MET A 62 0.46 -4.63 -1.41
C MET A 62 0.08 -4.47 0.06
N GLU A 63 0.75 -3.57 0.78
CA GLU A 63 0.65 -3.49 2.25
C GLU A 63 -0.28 -2.35 2.69
N VAL A 64 -0.29 -1.23 1.96
CA VAL A 64 -1.10 -0.04 2.32
C VAL A 64 -2.05 0.32 1.18
N PRO A 65 -3.35 0.01 1.30
CA PRO A 65 -4.37 0.52 0.39
C PRO A 65 -4.70 1.98 0.70
N SER A 66 -5.06 2.75 -0.31
CA SER A 66 -5.53 4.13 -0.22
C SER A 66 -6.63 4.36 -1.23
N LYS A 67 -7.66 5.11 -0.84
CA LYS A 67 -8.74 5.50 -1.75
C LYS A 67 -8.24 6.64 -2.62
N HIS A 68 -8.33 6.51 -3.94
CA HIS A 68 -8.16 7.69 -4.79
C HIS A 68 -9.35 8.62 -4.54
N PRO A 69 -9.19 9.95 -4.38
CA PRO A 69 -10.29 10.86 -4.59
C PRO A 69 -10.80 10.59 -6.01
N ILE A 70 -11.92 9.86 -6.10
CA ILE A 70 -12.65 9.69 -7.34
C ILE A 70 -13.03 11.11 -7.72
N SER A 71 -12.39 11.68 -8.74
CA SER A 71 -12.96 12.84 -9.42
C SER A 71 -14.36 12.41 -9.77
N SER A 72 -15.35 13.02 -9.12
CA SER A 72 -16.77 12.83 -9.38
C SER A 72 -16.96 12.55 -10.87
N LEU A 73 -17.54 11.39 -11.18
CA LEU A 73 -18.05 11.07 -12.51
C LEU A 73 -18.66 12.34 -13.11
N SER A 74 -17.99 12.91 -14.11
CA SER A 74 -18.59 13.84 -15.06
C SER A 74 -19.45 13.05 -16.03
#